data_AF-A0A7V2V7R1-F1
#
_entry.id   AF-A0A7V2V7R1-F1
#
_cell.length_a   1.000
_cell.length_b   1.000
_cell.length_c   1.000
_cell.angle_alpha   90.00
_cell.angle_beta   90.00
_cell.angle_gamma   90.00
#
_symmetry.space_group_name_H-M   'P 1'
#
loop_
_entity.id
_entity.type
_entity.pdbx_description
1 polymer ?
#
loop_
_entity_poly.entity_id
_entity_poly.type
_entity_poly.pdbx_seq_one_letter_code
_entity_poly.pdbx_strand_id
1 'polypeptide(L)'
;MEKMRRLFWVFFIILVFGGIWQEIRKEKTIVVPEKKILEVWDGENFFSGSSSAQTIGEFLAQEKIILQPEDLLYPEANSPLRFGQKIKILRPQTIEIEVDNQIKQQAVFSHNVLGALVESGIKLSPLDKVQPNLNEAVVEEMKIVVTRIEVEEKLVEEKIPFETKEESDANLAWRKKEIKQAGIEGKKAVVYKITYKNGQEIKREKVSQKIIQPPRTEIVSVGTKIKVGQSKVGVASWYAHTGTMACASRMFSQGTWLRVTNRENGKQIFVLVNDYGPMRGTGKMIDLDKVAFEKLAPLDKGVIEVKVEEVIE
;
A
#
# COMPACT_ATOMS: atom_id res chain seq x y z
N MET A 1 78.97 -78.12 -61.29
CA MET A 1 77.74 -77.51 -60.73
C MET A 1 77.99 -76.54 -59.55
N GLU A 2 79.23 -76.23 -59.20
CA GLU A 2 79.54 -75.51 -57.94
C GLU A 2 79.75 -73.98 -58.10
N LYS A 3 80.05 -73.51 -59.33
CA LYS A 3 80.16 -72.07 -59.63
C LYS A 3 78.82 -71.34 -59.71
N MET A 4 77.73 -72.04 -60.00
CA MET A 4 76.40 -71.44 -60.19
C MET A 4 75.65 -71.17 -58.87
N ARG A 5 76.05 -71.84 -57.76
CA ARG A 5 75.44 -71.69 -56.44
C ARG A 5 75.99 -70.50 -55.63
N ARG A 6 77.22 -70.05 -55.93
CA ARG A 6 77.83 -68.88 -55.29
C ARG A 6 77.32 -67.55 -55.85
N LEU A 7 76.99 -67.48 -57.15
CA LEU A 7 76.42 -66.28 -57.76
C LEU A 7 75.01 -65.99 -57.25
N PHE A 8 74.23 -67.05 -56.97
CA PHE A 8 72.87 -66.95 -56.42
C PHE A 8 72.86 -66.41 -54.99
N TRP A 9 73.85 -66.77 -54.15
CA TRP A 9 73.98 -66.25 -52.78
C TRP A 9 74.45 -64.80 -52.71
N VAL A 10 75.32 -64.36 -53.63
CA VAL A 10 75.76 -62.96 -53.69
C VAL A 10 74.62 -62.04 -54.17
N PHE A 11 73.79 -62.48 -55.12
CA PHE A 11 72.60 -61.73 -55.55
C PHE A 11 71.50 -61.67 -54.48
N PHE A 12 71.33 -62.74 -53.69
CA PHE A 12 70.35 -62.78 -52.60
C PHE A 12 70.71 -61.85 -51.43
N ILE A 13 72.00 -61.73 -51.08
CA ILE A 13 72.47 -60.81 -50.02
C ILE A 13 72.32 -59.35 -50.44
N ILE A 14 72.54 -59.00 -51.72
CA ILE A 14 72.37 -57.62 -52.22
C ILE A 14 70.88 -57.23 -52.26
N LEU A 15 69.97 -58.15 -52.57
CA LEU A 15 68.52 -57.90 -52.53
C LEU A 15 67.97 -57.77 -51.10
N VAL A 16 68.47 -58.58 -50.15
CA VAL A 16 68.05 -58.51 -48.74
C VAL A 16 68.60 -57.25 -48.06
N PHE A 17 69.86 -56.88 -48.30
CA PHE A 17 70.41 -55.61 -47.79
C PHE A 17 69.88 -54.37 -48.53
N GLY A 18 69.55 -54.46 -49.82
CA GLY A 18 68.91 -53.38 -50.57
C GLY A 18 67.49 -53.07 -50.11
N GLY A 19 66.70 -54.11 -49.80
CA GLY A 19 65.37 -53.96 -49.19
C GLY A 19 65.42 -53.40 -47.77
N ILE A 20 66.39 -53.84 -46.96
CA ILE A 20 66.62 -53.29 -45.61
C ILE A 20 67.11 -51.83 -45.68
N TRP A 21 67.89 -51.44 -46.69
CA TRP A 21 68.35 -50.05 -46.85
C TRP A 21 67.25 -49.09 -47.34
N GLN A 22 66.28 -49.56 -48.13
CA GLN A 22 65.09 -48.79 -48.47
C GLN A 22 64.11 -48.62 -47.30
N GLU A 23 64.01 -49.60 -46.40
CA GLU A 23 63.16 -49.48 -45.20
C GLU A 23 63.77 -48.52 -44.15
N ILE A 24 65.09 -48.34 -44.14
CA ILE A 24 65.82 -47.45 -43.22
C ILE A 24 65.84 -45.98 -43.68
N ARG A 25 65.50 -45.67 -44.95
CA ARG A 25 65.38 -44.30 -45.48
C ARG A 25 63.95 -43.79 -45.63
N LYS A 26 63.01 -44.26 -44.82
CA LYS A 26 61.83 -43.42 -44.52
C LYS A 26 62.30 -42.29 -43.62
N GLU A 27 62.79 -41.21 -44.22
CA GLU A 27 62.89 -39.92 -43.54
C GLU A 27 61.53 -39.67 -42.89
N LYS A 28 61.45 -39.83 -41.57
CA LYS A 28 60.30 -39.39 -40.80
C LYS A 28 60.30 -37.88 -40.94
N THR A 29 59.52 -37.36 -41.89
CA THR A 29 59.23 -35.93 -41.97
C THR A 29 58.59 -35.56 -40.63
N ILE A 30 59.37 -34.94 -39.75
CA ILE A 30 58.84 -34.38 -38.51
C ILE A 30 58.06 -33.15 -38.95
N VAL A 31 56.76 -33.33 -39.19
CA VAL A 31 55.84 -32.21 -39.38
C VAL A 31 55.73 -31.55 -38.02
N VAL A 32 56.51 -30.49 -37.80
CA VAL A 32 56.29 -29.59 -36.67
C VAL A 32 55.01 -28.83 -37.02
N PRO A 33 53.90 -29.04 -36.28
CA PRO A 33 52.66 -28.37 -36.62
C PRO A 33 52.85 -26.86 -36.45
N GLU A 34 52.49 -26.11 -37.49
CA GLU A 34 52.59 -24.65 -37.49
C GLU A 34 51.70 -24.08 -36.38
N LYS A 35 52.30 -23.26 -35.50
CA LYS A 35 51.55 -22.61 -34.42
C LYS A 35 50.71 -21.49 -35.00
N LYS A 36 49.41 -21.50 -34.70
CA LYS A 36 48.45 -20.47 -35.10
C LYS A 36 48.38 -19.41 -34.01
N ILE A 37 48.47 -18.13 -34.39
CA ILE A 37 48.30 -17.01 -33.46
C ILE A 37 46.81 -16.76 -33.22
N LEU A 38 46.43 -16.49 -31.98
CA LEU A 38 45.05 -16.33 -31.54
C LEU A 38 44.89 -15.11 -30.64
N GLU A 39 43.70 -14.53 -30.67
CA GLU A 39 43.26 -13.49 -29.75
C GLU A 39 42.10 -14.02 -28.93
N VAL A 40 42.21 -14.00 -27.60
CA VAL A 40 41.17 -14.48 -26.69
C VAL A 40 40.69 -13.35 -25.81
N TRP A 41 39.38 -13.19 -25.78
CA TRP A 41 38.66 -12.23 -24.96
C TRP A 41 37.82 -13.00 -23.94
N ASP A 42 38.21 -13.01 -22.67
CA ASP A 42 37.46 -13.61 -21.56
C ASP A 42 36.85 -12.50 -20.70
N GLY A 43 35.61 -12.13 -21.03
CA GLY A 43 35.01 -10.89 -20.54
C GLY A 43 35.82 -9.66 -20.98
N GLU A 44 36.33 -8.91 -20.01
CA GLU A 44 37.23 -7.76 -20.25
C GLU A 44 38.71 -8.16 -20.37
N ASN A 45 39.06 -9.40 -20.02
CA ASN A 45 40.44 -9.87 -20.08
C ASN A 45 40.81 -10.21 -21.53
N PHE A 46 41.92 -9.67 -22.00
CA PHE A 46 42.48 -9.97 -23.31
C PHE A 46 43.84 -10.64 -23.18
N PHE A 47 44.05 -11.72 -23.94
CA PHE A 47 45.37 -12.29 -24.11
C PHE A 47 45.56 -12.85 -25.53
N SER A 48 46.82 -12.94 -25.95
CA SER A 48 47.20 -13.54 -27.22
C SER A 48 48.00 -14.81 -26.99
N GLY A 49 47.67 -15.88 -27.73
CA GLY A 49 48.33 -17.18 -27.62
C GLY A 49 48.83 -17.69 -28.96
N SER A 50 49.64 -18.76 -28.93
CA SER A 50 49.98 -19.51 -30.13
C SER A 50 49.91 -21.01 -29.88
N SER A 51 49.16 -21.74 -30.70
CA SER A 51 48.94 -23.18 -30.49
C SER A 51 48.88 -23.97 -31.80
N SER A 52 49.31 -25.22 -31.71
CA SER A 52 49.17 -26.24 -32.78
C SER A 52 47.90 -27.08 -32.65
N ALA A 53 47.01 -26.75 -31.70
CA ALA A 53 45.74 -27.43 -31.50
C ALA A 53 44.88 -27.45 -32.79
N GLN A 54 44.07 -28.49 -32.92
CA GLN A 54 43.18 -28.64 -34.07
C GLN A 54 41.87 -27.87 -33.85
N THR A 55 41.40 -27.80 -32.61
CA THR A 55 40.12 -27.17 -32.24
C THR A 55 40.31 -26.08 -31.18
N ILE A 56 39.30 -25.22 -31.04
CA ILE A 56 39.27 -24.19 -29.99
C ILE A 56 39.27 -24.83 -28.60
N GLY A 57 38.50 -25.89 -28.38
CA GLY A 57 38.42 -26.59 -27.10
C GLY A 57 39.75 -27.20 -26.66
N GLU A 58 40.50 -27.81 -27.59
CA GLU A 58 41.86 -28.29 -27.32
C GLU A 58 42.81 -27.15 -26.93
N PHE A 59 42.71 -26.03 -27.63
CA PHE A 59 43.51 -24.83 -27.32
C PHE A 59 43.19 -24.30 -25.92
N LEU A 60 41.91 -24.13 -25.57
CA LEU A 60 41.50 -23.66 -24.25
C LEU A 60 41.96 -24.61 -23.14
N ALA A 61 41.88 -25.93 -23.37
CA ALA A 61 42.39 -26.92 -22.42
C ALA A 61 43.91 -26.84 -22.22
N GLN A 62 44.69 -26.57 -23.28
CA GLN A 62 46.15 -26.37 -23.20
C GLN A 62 46.51 -25.12 -22.38
N GLU A 63 45.77 -24.02 -22.58
CA GLU A 63 45.92 -22.77 -21.81
C GLU A 63 45.30 -22.87 -20.40
N LYS A 64 44.76 -24.03 -20.03
CA LYS A 64 44.09 -24.29 -18.73
C LYS A 64 42.89 -23.37 -18.47
N ILE A 65 42.21 -22.96 -19.53
CA ILE A 65 40.98 -22.18 -19.46
C ILE A 65 39.83 -23.15 -19.33
N ILE A 66 39.25 -23.18 -18.15
CA ILE A 66 38.12 -24.06 -17.83
C ILE A 66 36.83 -23.29 -18.10
N LEU A 67 36.02 -23.85 -19.01
CA LEU A 67 34.69 -23.34 -19.30
C LEU A 67 33.68 -23.95 -18.33
N GLN A 68 32.79 -23.12 -17.80
CA GLN A 68 31.62 -23.55 -17.06
C GLN A 68 30.47 -23.90 -18.03
N PRO A 69 29.50 -24.75 -17.64
CA PRO A 69 28.37 -25.10 -18.49
C PRO A 69 27.57 -23.90 -19.00
N GLU A 70 27.52 -22.82 -18.23
CA GLU A 70 26.79 -21.59 -18.52
C GLU A 70 27.61 -20.58 -19.36
N ASP A 71 28.91 -20.81 -19.55
CA ASP A 71 29.76 -19.94 -20.35
C ASP A 71 29.39 -20.05 -21.85
N LEU A 72 29.35 -18.92 -22.55
CA LEU A 72 29.17 -18.89 -23.99
C LEU A 72 30.52 -18.67 -24.68
N LEU A 73 30.86 -19.58 -25.59
CA LEU A 73 32.10 -19.55 -26.35
C LEU A 73 31.82 -19.30 -27.84
N TYR A 74 32.47 -18.27 -28.38
CA TYR A 74 32.37 -17.91 -29.79
C TYR A 74 33.76 -17.81 -30.45
N PRO A 75 34.07 -18.60 -31.48
CA PRO A 75 33.30 -19.74 -32.01
C PRO A 75 33.29 -20.96 -31.07
N GLU A 76 32.37 -21.90 -31.29
CA GLU A 76 32.19 -23.11 -30.44
C GLU A 76 33.46 -23.94 -30.27
N ALA A 77 33.55 -24.69 -29.17
CA ALA A 77 34.74 -25.46 -28.78
C ALA A 77 35.20 -26.49 -29.83
N ASN A 78 34.27 -27.07 -30.59
CA ASN A 78 34.55 -28.03 -31.66
C ASN A 78 35.06 -27.37 -32.97
N SER A 79 35.02 -26.04 -33.07
CA SER A 79 35.38 -25.32 -34.29
C SER A 79 36.88 -25.46 -34.58
N PRO A 80 37.27 -25.64 -35.86
CA PRO A 80 38.68 -25.70 -36.25
C PRO A 80 39.42 -24.41 -35.90
N LEU A 81 40.60 -24.55 -35.33
CA LEU A 81 41.47 -23.43 -34.98
C LEU A 81 42.14 -22.86 -36.23
N ARG A 82 42.03 -21.54 -36.45
CA ARG A 82 42.59 -20.80 -37.60
C ARG A 82 43.57 -19.72 -37.17
N PHE A 83 44.47 -19.32 -38.07
CA PHE A 83 45.41 -18.22 -37.84
C PHE A 83 44.66 -16.89 -37.69
N GLY A 84 45.03 -16.10 -36.67
CA GLY A 84 44.42 -14.79 -36.38
C GLY A 84 42.98 -14.87 -35.86
N GLN A 85 42.54 -16.04 -35.41
CA GLN A 85 41.16 -16.23 -34.96
C GLN A 85 40.91 -15.54 -33.62
N LYS A 86 39.80 -14.82 -33.54
CA LYS A 86 39.28 -14.22 -32.32
C LYS A 86 38.35 -15.19 -31.62
N ILE A 87 38.63 -15.46 -30.36
CA ILE A 87 37.86 -16.32 -29.47
C ILE A 87 37.28 -15.42 -28.39
N LYS A 88 35.97 -15.46 -28.19
CA LYS A 88 35.27 -14.70 -27.15
C LYS A 88 34.60 -15.67 -26.19
N ILE A 89 34.92 -15.54 -24.91
CA ILE A 89 34.30 -16.23 -23.79
C ILE A 89 33.45 -15.19 -23.08
N LEU A 90 32.15 -15.45 -22.98
CA LEU A 90 31.21 -14.69 -22.19
C LEU A 90 30.84 -15.52 -20.98
N ARG A 91 31.15 -15.01 -19.80
CA ARG A 91 30.79 -15.63 -18.52
C ARG A 91 29.60 -14.87 -17.95
N PRO A 92 28.50 -15.54 -17.59
CA PRO A 92 27.40 -14.86 -16.94
C PRO A 92 27.80 -14.51 -15.51
N GLN A 93 27.20 -13.45 -14.99
CA GLN A 93 27.32 -13.08 -13.59
C GLN A 93 26.05 -13.49 -12.85
N THR A 94 26.20 -14.06 -11.66
CA THR A 94 25.07 -14.43 -10.82
C THR A 94 24.62 -13.23 -10.00
N ILE A 95 23.35 -12.83 -10.15
CA ILE A 95 22.76 -11.71 -9.41
C ILE A 95 21.51 -12.14 -8.65
N GLU A 96 21.15 -11.37 -7.62
CA GLU A 96 19.89 -11.47 -6.90
C GLU A 96 18.98 -10.31 -7.28
N ILE A 97 17.75 -10.60 -7.69
CA ILE A 97 16.75 -9.59 -8.02
C ILE A 97 15.56 -9.70 -7.07
N GLU A 98 15.32 -8.64 -6.30
CA GLU A 98 14.15 -8.47 -5.46
C GLU A 98 13.10 -7.63 -6.21
N VAL A 99 12.00 -8.26 -6.62
CA VAL A 99 10.91 -7.63 -7.38
C VAL A 99 9.58 -8.30 -7.06
N ASP A 100 8.49 -7.53 -6.98
CA ASP A 100 7.14 -8.05 -6.76
C ASP A 100 7.03 -8.94 -5.50
N ASN A 101 7.74 -8.56 -4.43
CA ASN A 101 7.89 -9.29 -3.16
C ASN A 101 8.51 -10.70 -3.30
N GLN A 102 9.25 -10.95 -4.38
CA GLN A 102 9.99 -12.18 -4.62
C GLN A 102 11.48 -11.88 -4.76
N ILE A 103 12.31 -12.84 -4.35
CA ILE A 103 13.75 -12.82 -4.56
C ILE A 103 14.08 -13.91 -5.59
N LYS A 104 14.78 -13.55 -6.67
CA LYS A 104 15.18 -14.45 -7.75
C LYS A 104 16.68 -14.38 -7.96
N GLN A 105 17.34 -15.53 -8.01
CA GLN A 105 18.72 -15.61 -8.49
C GLN A 105 18.74 -15.83 -10.00
N GLN A 106 19.57 -15.08 -10.70
CA GLN A 106 19.64 -15.12 -12.16
C GLN A 106 21.09 -14.99 -12.62
N ALA A 107 21.50 -15.86 -13.54
CA ALA A 107 22.73 -15.70 -14.31
C ALA A 107 22.45 -14.79 -15.51
N VAL A 108 23.22 -13.71 -15.68
CA VAL A 108 23.05 -12.70 -16.74
C VAL A 108 24.35 -12.38 -17.45
N PHE A 109 24.31 -12.17 -18.77
CA PHE A 109 25.47 -11.74 -19.56
C PHE A 109 25.59 -10.22 -19.70
N SER A 110 24.53 -9.50 -19.37
CA SER A 110 24.46 -8.05 -19.48
C SER A 110 25.46 -7.32 -18.57
N HIS A 111 26.10 -6.27 -19.10
CA HIS A 111 27.12 -5.51 -18.39
C HIS A 111 26.57 -4.50 -17.36
N ASN A 112 25.27 -4.18 -17.40
CA ASN A 112 24.66 -3.20 -16.50
C ASN A 112 23.29 -3.65 -15.97
N VAL A 113 22.83 -3.00 -14.90
CA VAL A 113 21.58 -3.31 -14.20
C VAL A 113 20.38 -3.33 -15.13
N LEU A 114 20.26 -2.36 -16.05
CA LEU A 114 19.15 -2.31 -17.00
C LEU A 114 19.11 -3.54 -17.91
N GLY A 115 20.25 -3.90 -18.50
CA GLY A 115 20.36 -5.08 -19.36
C GLY A 115 20.03 -6.36 -18.59
N ALA A 116 20.56 -6.50 -17.38
CA ALA A 116 20.30 -7.64 -16.51
C ALA A 116 18.81 -7.80 -16.18
N LEU A 117 18.09 -6.71 -15.88
CA LEU A 117 16.65 -6.74 -15.65
C LEU A 117 15.87 -7.16 -16.90
N VAL A 118 16.24 -6.63 -18.08
CA VAL A 118 15.61 -6.97 -19.35
C VAL A 118 15.84 -8.45 -19.72
N GLU A 119 17.06 -8.94 -19.55
CA GLU A 119 17.45 -10.33 -19.76
C GLU A 119 16.69 -11.27 -18.82
N SER A 120 16.45 -10.83 -17.58
CA SER A 120 15.62 -11.51 -16.59
C SER A 120 14.11 -11.41 -16.85
N GLY A 121 13.69 -10.77 -17.95
CA GLY A 121 12.28 -10.60 -18.32
C GLY A 121 11.52 -9.56 -17.50
N ILE A 122 12.22 -8.72 -16.72
CA ILE A 122 11.61 -7.71 -15.85
C ILE A 122 11.40 -6.43 -16.66
N LYS A 123 10.13 -6.10 -16.90
CA LYS A 123 9.73 -4.84 -17.52
C LYS A 123 9.50 -3.79 -16.46
N LEU A 124 10.14 -2.63 -16.60
CA LEU A 124 9.99 -1.50 -15.67
C LEU A 124 8.92 -0.53 -16.16
N SER A 125 8.12 -0.03 -15.23
CA SER A 125 7.28 1.15 -15.43
C SER A 125 8.14 2.42 -15.31
N PRO A 126 7.78 3.54 -15.98
CA PRO A 126 8.48 4.83 -15.82
C PRO A 126 8.57 5.35 -14.38
N LEU A 127 7.66 4.88 -13.50
CA LEU A 127 7.63 5.30 -12.10
C LEU A 127 8.45 4.38 -11.18
N ASP A 128 8.80 3.18 -11.64
CA ASP A 128 9.55 2.21 -10.83
C ASP A 128 10.90 2.78 -10.41
N LYS A 129 11.36 2.34 -9.23
CA LYS A 129 12.68 2.69 -8.71
C LYS A 129 13.53 1.45 -8.61
N VAL A 130 14.75 1.54 -9.13
CA VAL A 130 15.71 0.45 -9.10
C VAL A 130 16.94 0.90 -8.33
N GLN A 131 17.44 0.02 -7.46
CA GLN A 131 18.69 0.19 -6.75
C GLN A 131 19.51 -1.10 -6.91
N PRO A 132 20.78 -1.05 -7.34
CA PRO A 132 21.54 0.11 -7.82
C PRO A 132 21.00 0.77 -9.09
N ASN A 133 21.64 1.87 -9.52
CA ASN A 133 21.21 2.63 -10.70
C ASN A 133 21.22 1.74 -11.96
N LEU A 134 20.34 2.02 -12.91
CA LEU A 134 20.18 1.27 -14.17
C LEU A 134 21.46 1.15 -15.01
N ASN A 135 22.35 2.14 -14.92
CA ASN A 135 23.63 2.16 -15.65
C ASN A 135 24.80 1.58 -14.84
N GLU A 136 24.57 1.17 -13.59
CA GLU A 136 25.60 0.56 -12.75
C GLU A 136 26.07 -0.75 -13.38
N ALA A 137 27.38 -1.00 -13.33
CA ALA A 137 27.95 -2.24 -13.81
C ALA A 137 27.47 -3.42 -12.96
N VAL A 138 27.15 -4.54 -13.60
CA VAL A 138 26.79 -5.77 -12.89
C VAL A 138 28.07 -6.41 -12.36
N VAL A 139 27.99 -6.87 -11.11
CA VAL A 139 29.03 -7.65 -10.43
C VAL A 139 28.46 -8.95 -9.86
N GLU A 140 29.31 -9.94 -9.61
CA GLU A 140 28.91 -11.23 -9.02
C GLU A 140 28.25 -11.02 -7.65
N GLU A 141 27.18 -11.78 -7.37
CA GLU A 141 26.35 -11.72 -6.18
C GLU A 141 25.67 -10.36 -5.92
N MET A 142 25.60 -9.48 -6.93
CA MET A 142 24.96 -8.17 -6.81
C MET A 142 23.47 -8.32 -6.52
N LYS A 143 23.00 -7.59 -5.49
CA LYS A 143 21.57 -7.47 -5.19
C LYS A 143 20.96 -6.25 -5.88
N ILE A 144 19.94 -6.49 -6.71
CA ILE A 144 19.15 -5.48 -7.42
C ILE A 144 17.74 -5.48 -6.84
N VAL A 145 17.30 -4.33 -6.33
CA VAL A 145 15.96 -4.14 -5.76
C VAL A 145 15.14 -3.27 -6.69
N VAL A 146 13.99 -3.79 -7.12
CA VAL A 146 12.99 -3.09 -7.92
C VAL A 146 11.78 -2.76 -7.05
N THR A 147 11.57 -1.48 -6.79
CA THR A 147 10.39 -0.96 -6.11
C THR A 147 9.35 -0.54 -7.14
N ARG A 148 8.19 -1.19 -7.13
CA ARG A 148 7.06 -0.84 -8.00
C ARG A 148 6.34 0.39 -7.47
N ILE A 149 6.14 1.38 -8.34
CA ILE A 149 5.33 2.56 -8.02
C ILE A 149 4.19 2.66 -9.03
N GLU A 150 2.97 2.57 -8.50
CA GLU A 150 1.74 2.65 -9.29
C GLU A 150 0.91 3.83 -8.82
N VAL A 151 0.29 4.52 -9.77
CA VAL A 151 -0.59 5.65 -9.50
C VAL A 151 -1.89 5.42 -10.26
N GLU A 152 -3.00 5.34 -9.51
CA GLU A 152 -4.34 5.09 -10.06
C GLU A 152 -5.26 6.24 -9.68
N GLU A 153 -6.17 6.60 -10.58
CA GLU A 153 -7.33 7.44 -10.25
C GLU A 153 -8.56 6.56 -10.03
N LYS A 154 -9.11 6.62 -8.82
CA LYS A 154 -10.25 5.81 -8.40
C LYS A 154 -11.45 6.69 -8.09
N LEU A 155 -12.57 6.40 -8.76
CA LEU A 155 -13.86 7.01 -8.47
C LEU A 155 -14.56 6.25 -7.33
N VAL A 156 -14.91 6.96 -6.26
CA VAL A 156 -15.59 6.41 -5.09
C VAL A 156 -16.86 7.21 -4.80
N GLU A 157 -17.98 6.50 -4.59
CA GLU A 157 -19.22 7.12 -4.11
C GLU A 157 -19.20 7.22 -2.58
N GLU A 158 -19.41 8.42 -2.06
CA GLU A 158 -19.50 8.70 -0.63
C GLU A 158 -20.84 9.34 -0.28
N LYS A 159 -21.32 9.03 0.93
CA LYS A 159 -22.55 9.60 1.50
C LYS A 159 -22.31 11.02 2.01
N ILE A 160 -23.33 11.85 1.91
CA ILE A 160 -23.40 13.18 2.51
C ILE A 160 -24.50 13.13 3.58
N PRO A 161 -24.19 13.31 4.88
CA PRO A 161 -25.20 13.33 5.91
C PRO A 161 -26.18 14.48 5.69
N PHE A 162 -27.43 14.31 6.15
CA PHE A 162 -28.41 15.38 6.16
C PHE A 162 -28.39 16.13 7.49
N GLU A 163 -28.87 17.37 7.46
CA GLU A 163 -29.11 18.18 8.65
C GLU A 163 -30.54 17.98 9.17
N THR A 164 -30.76 18.14 10.47
CA THR A 164 -32.10 18.19 11.07
C THR A 164 -32.41 19.61 11.53
N LYS A 165 -33.53 20.17 11.08
CA LYS A 165 -34.08 21.45 11.54
C LYS A 165 -35.33 21.21 12.36
N GLU A 166 -35.40 21.88 13.52
CA GLU A 166 -36.60 21.90 14.35
C GLU A 166 -37.43 23.16 14.08
N GLU A 167 -38.73 22.99 13.89
CA GLU A 167 -39.68 24.09 13.70
C GLU A 167 -40.78 24.03 14.77
N SER A 168 -41.02 25.13 15.45
CA SER A 168 -42.07 25.21 16.47
C SER A 168 -43.46 25.15 15.85
N ASP A 169 -44.34 24.35 16.45
CA ASP A 169 -45.72 24.17 15.99
C ASP A 169 -46.70 24.42 17.13
N ALA A 170 -47.52 25.45 16.97
CA ALA A 170 -48.49 25.90 17.97
C ALA A 170 -49.76 25.02 18.02
N ASN A 171 -49.94 24.11 17.05
CA ASN A 171 -51.05 23.16 17.03
C ASN A 171 -50.66 21.80 17.62
N LEU A 172 -49.37 21.46 17.57
CA LEU A 172 -48.83 20.23 18.15
C LEU A 172 -48.59 20.39 19.66
N ALA A 173 -49.07 19.41 20.42
CA ALA A 173 -48.96 19.37 21.89
C ALA A 173 -47.50 19.45 22.36
N TRP A 174 -47.28 20.09 23.50
CA TRP A 174 -45.95 20.38 24.01
C TRP A 174 -45.12 19.11 24.21
N ARG A 175 -43.83 19.17 23.86
CA ARG A 175 -42.86 18.04 23.84
C ARG A 175 -43.16 16.92 22.84
N LYS A 176 -44.29 16.93 22.13
CA LYS A 176 -44.46 16.03 20.99
C LYS A 176 -43.57 16.49 19.85
N LYS A 177 -42.95 15.53 19.18
CA LYS A 177 -42.17 15.75 17.97
C LYS A 177 -42.81 14.97 16.84
N GLU A 178 -42.87 15.58 15.66
CA GLU A 178 -43.39 14.93 14.46
C GLU A 178 -42.49 15.26 13.27
N ILE A 179 -42.15 14.25 12.47
CA ILE A 179 -41.34 14.46 11.27
C ILE A 179 -42.25 15.03 10.18
N LYS A 180 -42.09 16.31 9.85
CA LYS A 180 -42.78 16.97 8.72
C LYS A 180 -42.15 16.60 7.39
N GLN A 181 -40.83 16.46 7.36
CA GLN A 181 -40.08 16.04 6.19
C GLN A 181 -38.94 15.13 6.62
N ALA A 182 -38.93 13.89 6.11
CA ALA A 182 -37.84 12.96 6.37
C ALA A 182 -36.53 13.41 5.71
N GLY A 183 -35.42 13.30 6.43
CA GLY A 183 -34.09 13.52 5.88
C GLY A 183 -33.70 12.46 4.86
N ILE A 184 -32.93 12.83 3.85
CA ILE A 184 -32.34 11.88 2.89
C ILE A 184 -30.86 12.17 2.78
N GLU A 185 -30.02 11.15 2.95
CA GLU A 185 -28.58 11.27 2.71
C GLU A 185 -28.32 11.64 1.26
N GLY A 186 -27.43 12.60 1.05
CA GLY A 186 -26.91 12.92 -0.26
C GLY A 186 -25.81 11.92 -0.69
N LYS A 187 -25.36 12.07 -1.93
CA LYS A 187 -24.28 11.29 -2.53
C LYS A 187 -23.34 12.20 -3.29
N LYS A 188 -22.05 11.95 -3.18
CA LYS A 188 -21.00 12.58 -3.99
C LYS A 188 -20.09 11.52 -4.60
N ALA A 189 -19.68 11.76 -5.84
CA ALA A 189 -18.59 11.07 -6.48
C ALA A 189 -17.29 11.80 -6.12
N VAL A 190 -16.30 11.08 -5.62
CA VAL A 190 -14.98 11.61 -5.28
C VAL A 190 -13.94 10.87 -6.11
N VAL A 191 -13.11 11.62 -6.84
CA VAL A 191 -11.97 11.06 -7.56
C VAL A 191 -10.75 11.17 -6.67
N TYR A 192 -10.19 10.02 -6.32
CA TYR A 192 -8.96 9.91 -5.55
C TYR A 192 -7.81 9.52 -6.45
N LYS A 193 -6.68 10.22 -6.32
CA LYS A 193 -5.40 9.76 -6.83
C LYS A 193 -4.72 8.96 -5.74
N ILE A 194 -4.52 7.67 -5.98
CA ILE A 194 -3.95 6.73 -5.02
C ILE A 194 -2.58 6.30 -5.53
N THR A 195 -1.56 6.40 -4.67
CA THR A 195 -0.20 5.95 -4.96
C THR A 195 0.09 4.69 -4.17
N TYR A 196 0.55 3.65 -4.87
CA TYR A 196 0.93 2.37 -4.31
C TYR A 196 2.44 2.18 -4.40
N LYS A 197 3.02 1.57 -3.37
CA LYS A 197 4.40 1.09 -3.33
C LYS A 197 4.37 -0.42 -3.09
N ASN A 198 4.88 -1.22 -4.02
CA ASN A 198 4.84 -2.69 -3.96
C ASN A 198 3.43 -3.22 -3.64
N GLY A 199 2.40 -2.64 -4.27
CA GLY A 199 0.99 -2.99 -4.05
C GLY A 199 0.35 -2.42 -2.78
N GLN A 200 1.10 -1.75 -1.90
CA GLN A 200 0.56 -1.15 -0.67
C GLN A 200 0.27 0.34 -0.88
N GLU A 201 -0.94 0.78 -0.49
CA GLU A 201 -1.32 2.19 -0.56
C GLU A 201 -0.47 3.02 0.42
N ILE A 202 0.29 3.98 -0.11
CA ILE A 202 1.12 4.89 0.70
C ILE A 202 0.56 6.31 0.76
N LYS A 203 -0.28 6.69 -0.20
CA LYS A 203 -0.83 8.04 -0.30
C LYS A 203 -2.17 8.02 -1.04
N ARG A 204 -3.14 8.76 -0.52
CA ARG A 204 -4.43 9.03 -1.16
C ARG A 204 -4.74 10.52 -1.12
N GLU A 205 -4.99 11.08 -2.30
CA GLU A 205 -5.26 12.51 -2.46
C GLU A 205 -6.59 12.70 -3.17
N LYS A 206 -7.45 13.55 -2.61
CA LYS A 206 -8.69 13.96 -3.29
C LYS A 206 -8.35 14.92 -4.42
N VAL A 207 -8.61 14.51 -5.66
CA VAL A 207 -8.38 15.33 -6.86
C VAL A 207 -9.59 16.19 -7.14
N SER A 208 -10.78 15.59 -7.14
CA SER A 208 -12.02 16.28 -7.41
C SER A 208 -13.19 15.62 -6.70
N GLN A 209 -14.30 16.34 -6.61
CA GLN A 209 -15.56 15.82 -6.10
C GLN A 209 -16.73 16.45 -6.86
N LYS A 210 -17.81 15.68 -7.03
CA LYS A 210 -19.06 16.13 -7.63
C LYS A 210 -20.24 15.60 -6.82
N ILE A 211 -21.15 16.48 -6.41
CA ILE A 211 -22.41 16.06 -5.78
C ILE A 211 -23.27 15.41 -6.86
N ILE A 212 -23.66 14.16 -6.64
CA ILE A 212 -24.58 13.40 -7.51
C ILE A 212 -26.01 13.68 -7.07
N GLN A 213 -26.23 13.65 -5.76
CA GLN A 213 -27.52 13.88 -5.14
C GLN A 213 -27.31 14.75 -3.88
N PRO A 214 -27.91 15.95 -3.78
CA PRO A 214 -27.80 16.75 -2.57
C PRO A 214 -28.55 16.07 -1.41
N PRO A 215 -28.08 16.20 -0.15
CA PRO A 215 -28.85 15.74 1.00
C PRO A 215 -30.13 16.57 1.13
N ARG A 216 -31.19 15.94 1.64
CA ARG A 216 -32.43 16.63 2.01
C ARG A 216 -32.49 16.77 3.52
N THR A 217 -32.64 17.99 4.01
CA THR A 217 -32.81 18.31 5.42
C THR A 217 -34.05 17.61 5.99
N GLU A 218 -33.91 17.04 7.18
CA GLU A 218 -35.03 16.57 7.98
C GLU A 218 -35.68 17.76 8.70
N ILE A 219 -37.00 17.86 8.63
CA ILE A 219 -37.76 18.89 9.35
C ILE A 219 -38.60 18.20 10.42
N VAL A 220 -38.31 18.52 11.67
CA VAL A 220 -39.02 18.02 12.84
C VAL A 220 -39.85 19.14 13.44
N SER A 221 -41.16 18.96 13.42
CA SER A 221 -42.11 19.80 14.12
C SER A 221 -41.99 19.56 15.61
N VAL A 222 -41.75 20.61 16.41
CA VAL A 222 -41.71 20.54 17.87
C VAL A 222 -42.93 21.25 18.44
N GLY A 223 -43.73 20.53 19.21
CA GLY A 223 -44.98 21.05 19.73
C GLY A 223 -44.79 22.10 20.81
N THR A 224 -45.60 23.16 20.72
CA THR A 224 -45.63 24.29 21.66
C THR A 224 -47.03 24.56 22.20
N LYS A 225 -48.04 23.82 21.74
CA LYS A 225 -49.41 23.92 22.24
C LYS A 225 -49.45 23.40 23.67
N ILE A 226 -49.86 24.25 24.60
CA ILE A 226 -50.00 23.90 26.00
C ILE A 226 -51.47 23.97 26.37
N LYS A 227 -52.01 22.88 26.91
CA LYS A 227 -53.30 22.82 27.56
C LYS A 227 -53.08 22.82 29.07
N VAL A 228 -53.63 23.83 29.72
CA VAL A 228 -53.50 23.99 31.17
C VAL A 228 -54.68 23.39 31.92
N GLY A 229 -54.36 22.81 33.07
CA GLY A 229 -55.28 22.20 34.03
C GLY A 229 -55.55 23.08 35.23
N GLN A 230 -55.38 22.50 36.41
CA GLN A 230 -55.50 23.26 37.66
C GLN A 230 -54.54 24.45 37.66
N SER A 231 -55.07 25.62 38.03
CA SER A 231 -54.33 26.89 38.05
C SER A 231 -54.48 27.55 39.42
N LYS A 232 -53.36 27.98 40.00
CA LYS A 232 -53.31 28.60 41.33
C LYS A 232 -52.27 29.71 41.37
N VAL A 233 -52.58 30.77 42.11
CA VAL A 233 -51.62 31.83 42.44
C VAL A 233 -51.18 31.64 43.89
N GLY A 234 -49.88 31.82 44.14
CA GLY A 234 -49.32 31.71 45.47
C GLY A 234 -47.83 32.03 45.51
N VAL A 235 -47.21 31.82 46.66
CA VAL A 235 -45.79 32.09 46.88
C VAL A 235 -44.95 30.87 46.49
N ALA A 236 -43.97 31.04 45.61
CA ALA A 236 -42.92 30.06 45.40
C ALA A 236 -41.70 30.43 46.24
N SER A 237 -41.09 29.46 46.89
CA SER A 237 -39.73 29.59 47.44
C SER A 237 -38.77 28.69 46.69
N TRP A 238 -37.51 28.60 47.12
CA TRP A 238 -36.55 27.70 46.51
C TRP A 238 -35.78 26.87 47.53
N TYR A 239 -35.23 25.76 47.05
CA TYR A 239 -34.34 24.87 47.77
C TYR A 239 -33.21 24.40 46.86
N ALA A 240 -32.06 24.04 47.42
CA ALA A 240 -30.93 23.51 46.67
C ALA A 240 -30.82 22.00 46.92
N HIS A 241 -31.21 21.18 45.94
CA HIS A 241 -31.15 19.72 46.08
C HIS A 241 -30.61 19.02 44.83
N THR A 242 -31.30 19.13 43.68
CA THR A 242 -31.00 18.32 42.49
C THR A 242 -30.34 19.11 41.37
N GLY A 243 -30.48 20.44 41.35
CA GLY A 243 -30.00 21.28 40.26
C GLY A 243 -30.77 21.09 38.95
N THR A 244 -32.02 20.66 39.02
CA THR A 244 -32.84 20.32 37.85
C THR A 244 -33.99 21.31 37.65
N MET A 245 -34.66 21.26 36.48
CA MET A 245 -35.91 22.01 36.24
C MET A 245 -37.09 21.29 36.92
N ALA A 246 -37.08 21.30 38.25
CA ALA A 246 -38.05 20.59 39.08
C ALA A 246 -38.56 21.42 40.26
N CYS A 247 -39.59 20.90 40.93
CA CYS A 247 -40.17 21.52 42.11
C CYS A 247 -40.77 20.48 43.07
N ALA A 248 -40.87 20.87 44.33
CA ALA A 248 -41.65 20.19 45.34
C ALA A 248 -43.06 20.80 45.43
N SER A 249 -44.07 19.93 45.41
CA SER A 249 -45.47 20.34 45.54
C SER A 249 -46.27 19.35 46.40
N ARG A 250 -47.13 19.89 47.26
CA ARG A 250 -48.16 19.12 47.98
C ARG A 250 -49.52 19.17 47.26
N MET A 251 -49.66 20.06 46.28
CA MET A 251 -50.91 20.31 45.56
C MET A 251 -50.99 19.51 44.27
N PHE A 252 -49.86 19.37 43.59
CA PHE A 252 -49.74 18.67 42.30
C PHE A 252 -49.05 17.34 42.54
N SER A 253 -49.50 16.28 41.88
CA SER A 253 -48.88 14.95 41.98
C SER A 253 -47.46 14.94 41.41
N GLN A 254 -46.61 14.07 41.93
CA GLN A 254 -45.31 13.79 41.30
C GLN A 254 -45.51 13.29 39.86
N GLY A 255 -44.61 13.69 38.97
CA GLY A 255 -44.70 13.44 37.53
C GLY A 255 -45.46 14.52 36.75
N THR A 256 -46.19 15.42 37.43
CA THR A 256 -46.91 16.52 36.79
C THR A 256 -45.94 17.60 36.31
N TRP A 257 -46.12 18.08 35.09
CA TRP A 257 -45.44 19.28 34.59
C TRP A 257 -46.22 20.54 34.98
N LEU A 258 -45.53 21.56 35.46
CA LEU A 258 -46.12 22.85 35.83
C LEU A 258 -45.51 23.96 34.99
N ARG A 259 -46.35 24.83 34.45
CA ARG A 259 -45.95 26.16 33.97
C ARG A 259 -45.99 27.12 35.15
N VAL A 260 -44.83 27.64 35.53
CA VAL A 260 -44.69 28.61 36.63
C VAL A 260 -44.36 29.97 36.04
N THR A 261 -45.23 30.94 36.27
CA THR A 261 -45.10 32.31 35.79
C THR A 261 -44.81 33.22 36.97
N ASN A 262 -43.66 33.90 36.96
CA ASN A 262 -43.41 34.99 37.89
C ASN A 262 -44.34 36.16 37.55
N ARG A 263 -45.14 36.59 38.52
CA ARG A 263 -46.16 37.62 38.31
C ARG A 263 -45.59 39.03 38.27
N GLU A 264 -44.38 39.24 38.79
CA GLU A 264 -43.71 40.54 38.81
C GLU A 264 -43.11 40.90 37.44
N ASN A 265 -42.48 39.92 36.76
CA ASN A 265 -41.75 40.16 35.50
C ASN A 265 -42.27 39.37 34.29
N GLY A 266 -43.29 38.54 34.46
CA GLY A 266 -43.90 37.74 33.40
C GLY A 266 -43.05 36.56 32.91
N LYS A 267 -41.86 36.31 33.47
CA LYS A 267 -41.02 35.17 33.07
C LYS A 267 -41.71 33.86 33.39
N GLN A 268 -41.52 32.88 32.51
CA GLN A 268 -42.15 31.56 32.62
C GLN A 268 -41.10 30.46 32.54
N ILE A 269 -41.34 29.40 33.30
CA ILE A 269 -40.59 28.15 33.23
C ILE A 269 -41.54 26.96 33.26
N PHE A 270 -41.04 25.82 32.79
CA PHE A 270 -41.70 24.52 32.95
C PHE A 270 -40.88 23.67 33.91
N VAL A 271 -41.51 23.15 34.96
CA VAL A 271 -40.86 22.33 35.98
C VAL A 271 -41.62 21.03 36.20
N LEU A 272 -40.88 19.95 36.46
CA LEU A 272 -41.45 18.67 36.86
C LEU A 272 -41.66 18.63 38.37
N VAL A 273 -42.84 18.22 38.83
CA VAL A 273 -43.05 17.90 40.24
C VAL A 273 -42.35 16.57 40.52
N ASN A 274 -41.32 16.57 41.34
CA ASN A 274 -40.56 15.37 41.69
C ASN A 274 -40.45 15.14 43.20
N ASP A 275 -40.98 16.05 44.02
CA ASP A 275 -40.87 16.01 45.46
C ASP A 275 -42.14 16.55 46.15
N TYR A 276 -42.29 16.26 47.44
CA TYR A 276 -43.39 16.71 48.29
C TYR A 276 -42.95 17.83 49.23
N GLY A 277 -43.44 19.03 48.98
CA GLY A 277 -43.16 20.23 49.76
C GLY A 277 -43.99 21.39 49.23
N PRO A 278 -43.90 22.61 49.77
CA PRO A 278 -43.22 23.03 50.99
C PRO A 278 -43.87 22.47 52.27
N MET A 279 -43.19 22.61 53.42
CA MET A 279 -43.74 22.23 54.72
C MET A 279 -45.05 22.97 55.03
N ARG A 280 -46.04 22.26 55.61
CA ARG A 280 -47.34 22.86 55.95
C ARG A 280 -47.16 24.03 56.93
N GLY A 281 -48.00 25.06 56.80
CA GLY A 281 -47.99 26.24 57.66
C GLY A 281 -46.99 27.34 57.27
N THR A 282 -46.15 27.11 56.25
CA THR A 282 -45.16 28.11 55.77
C THR A 282 -45.76 29.21 54.87
N GLY A 283 -47.01 29.06 54.42
CA GLY A 283 -47.66 29.97 53.46
C GLY A 283 -47.14 29.84 52.01
N LYS A 284 -46.12 29.00 51.79
CA LYS A 284 -45.55 28.70 50.47
C LYS A 284 -46.42 27.67 49.75
N MET A 285 -46.54 27.82 48.44
CA MET A 285 -47.35 26.95 47.58
C MET A 285 -46.52 25.85 46.93
N ILE A 286 -45.35 26.20 46.41
CA ILE A 286 -44.38 25.28 45.80
C ILE A 286 -42.96 25.70 46.21
N ASP A 287 -42.04 24.74 46.26
CA ASP A 287 -40.60 25.02 46.36
C ASP A 287 -39.93 24.64 45.03
N LEU A 288 -39.33 25.60 44.36
CA LEU A 288 -38.59 25.38 43.11
C LEU A 288 -37.17 24.92 43.44
N ASP A 289 -36.62 23.98 42.67
CA ASP A 289 -35.18 23.75 42.72
C ASP A 289 -34.44 25.05 42.35
N LYS A 290 -33.30 25.29 42.97
CA LYS A 290 -32.46 26.49 42.80
C LYS A 290 -32.32 26.90 41.32
N VAL A 291 -32.05 25.93 40.42
CA VAL A 291 -31.84 26.19 38.99
C VAL A 291 -33.12 26.68 38.30
N ALA A 292 -34.28 26.16 38.70
CA ALA A 292 -35.57 26.61 38.20
C ALA A 292 -35.90 28.02 38.71
N PHE A 293 -35.68 28.30 40.00
CA PHE A 293 -35.96 29.60 40.59
C PHE A 293 -35.11 30.73 39.97
N GLU A 294 -33.82 30.49 39.75
CA GLU A 294 -32.88 31.46 39.14
C GLU A 294 -33.33 31.95 37.76
N LYS A 295 -34.08 31.14 37.02
CA LYS A 295 -34.66 31.54 35.72
C LYS A 295 -35.80 32.55 35.87
N LEU A 296 -36.48 32.56 37.02
CA LEU A 296 -37.59 33.46 37.33
C LEU A 296 -37.17 34.71 38.10
N ALA A 297 -36.23 34.59 39.05
CA ALA A 297 -35.77 35.67 39.91
C ALA A 297 -34.39 35.40 40.55
N PRO A 298 -33.66 36.46 40.99
CA PRO A 298 -32.46 36.32 41.82
C PRO A 298 -32.74 35.57 43.13
N LEU A 299 -31.80 34.73 43.58
CA LEU A 299 -31.99 33.86 44.76
C LEU A 299 -32.16 34.61 46.09
N ASP A 300 -31.58 35.78 46.22
CA ASP A 300 -31.64 36.64 47.41
C ASP A 300 -33.05 37.17 47.70
N LYS A 301 -33.94 37.18 46.69
CA LYS A 301 -35.39 37.40 46.89
C LYS A 301 -36.00 36.36 47.82
N GLY A 302 -35.48 35.13 47.83
CA GLY A 302 -35.93 34.00 48.67
C GLY A 302 -37.30 33.43 48.30
N VAL A 303 -38.27 34.30 48.02
CA VAL A 303 -39.63 33.99 47.62
C VAL A 303 -40.11 34.94 46.52
N ILE A 304 -41.02 34.46 45.68
CA ILE A 304 -41.69 35.27 44.66
C ILE A 304 -43.17 34.89 44.55
N GLU A 305 -44.01 35.84 44.14
CA GLU A 305 -45.38 35.53 43.74
C GLU A 305 -45.42 34.91 42.34
N VAL A 306 -46.04 33.74 42.24
CA VAL A 306 -46.15 32.99 40.99
C VAL A 306 -47.60 32.61 40.70
N LYS A 307 -47.90 32.50 39.40
CA LYS A 307 -49.03 31.72 38.90
C LYS A 307 -48.50 30.35 38.47
N VAL A 308 -49.10 29.29 38.97
CA VAL A 308 -48.74 27.90 38.69
C VAL A 308 -49.91 27.23 37.98
N GLU A 309 -49.64 26.68 36.82
CA GLU A 309 -50.61 25.98 35.98
C GLU A 309 -50.11 24.57 35.69
N GLU A 310 -50.94 23.58 35.98
CA GLU A 310 -50.70 22.21 35.54
C GLU A 310 -50.71 22.13 34.02
N VAL A 311 -49.71 21.46 33.44
CA VAL A 311 -49.61 21.18 32.01
C VAL A 311 -50.17 19.77 31.78
N ILE A 312 -51.34 19.71 31.13
CA ILE A 312 -52.05 18.45 30.85
C ILE A 312 -51.73 17.94 29.44
N GLU A 313 -51.44 18.85 28.49
CA GLU A 313 -51.07 18.51 27.11
C GLU A 313 -50.17 19.58 26.49
#